data_AF-A0A9D5KBX9-F1
#
_entry.id   AF-A0A9D5KBX9-F1
#
_cell.length_a   1.000
_cell.length_b   1.000
_cell.length_c   1.000
_cell.angle_alpha   90.00
_cell.angle_beta   90.00
_cell.angle_gamma   90.00
#
_symmetry.space_group_name_H-M   'P 1'
#
loop_
_entity.id
_entity.type
_entity.pdbx_description
1 polymer ?
#
loop_
_entity_poly.entity_id
_entity_poly.type
_entity_poly.pdbx_seq_one_letter_code
_entity_poly.pdbx_strand_id
1 'polypeptide(L)' 'MSTGGYYNFVTNRFEGMNFAFQCDLECWDMKFDWHPSGWNQGSFWFTVGVKKHPDIKWDRDYRDK' A
#
# COMPACT_ATOMS: atom_id res chain seq x y z
N MET A 1 -4.49 -8.54 -5.78
CA MET A 1 -5.14 -7.68 -4.77
C MET A 1 -5.12 -8.42 -3.44
N SER A 2 -4.66 -7.77 -2.37
CA SER A 2 -4.73 -8.32 -1.02
C SER A 2 -5.33 -7.29 -0.07
N THR A 3 -6.02 -7.80 0.94
CA THR A 3 -6.54 -7.03 2.07
C THR A 3 -6.11 -7.75 3.34
N GLY A 4 -5.77 -6.98 4.36
CA GLY A 4 -5.35 -7.50 5.65
C GLY A 4 -5.86 -6.62 6.76
N GLY A 5 -6.00 -7.19 7.96
CA GLY A 5 -6.36 -6.46 9.15
C GLY A 5 -6.16 -7.30 10.39
N TYR A 6 -6.10 -6.65 11.54
CA TYR A 6 -5.97 -7.34 12.83
C TYR A 6 -6.89 -6.74 13.88
N TYR A 7 -7.46 -7.65 14.68
CA TYR A 7 -8.36 -7.35 15.77
C TYR A 7 -7.70 -7.73 17.08
N ASN A 8 -7.75 -6.82 18.05
CA ASN A 8 -7.25 -7.09 19.39
C ASN A 8 -8.41 -7.48 20.31
N PHE A 9 -8.38 -8.73 20.76
CA PHE A 9 -9.39 -9.31 21.64
C PHE A 9 -9.32 -8.79 23.08
N VAL A 10 -8.15 -8.30 23.53
CA VAL A 10 -7.99 -7.72 24.87
C VAL A 10 -8.64 -6.34 24.93
N THR A 11 -8.41 -5.51 23.91
CA THR A 11 -8.99 -4.16 23.82
C THR A 11 -10.38 -4.15 23.18
N ASN A 12 -10.83 -5.28 22.63
CA ASN A 12 -12.06 -5.47 21.88
C ASN A 12 -12.21 -4.44 20.75
N ARG A 13 -11.12 -4.20 20.02
CA ARG A 13 -11.03 -3.19 18.96
C ARG A 13 -10.35 -3.74 17.73
N PHE A 14 -10.80 -3.24 16.59
CA PHE A 14 -10.09 -3.41 15.33
C PHE A 14 -8.95 -2.39 15.29
N GLU A 15 -7.71 -2.88 15.26
CA GLU A 15 -6.53 -2.04 15.49
C GLU A 15 -5.80 -1.67 14.21
N GLY A 16 -6.03 -2.36 13.09
CA GLY A 16 -5.42 -1.96 11.83
C GLY A 16 -5.97 -2.70 10.62
N MET A 17 -5.86 -2.04 9.47
CA MET A 17 -6.24 -2.54 8.16
C MET A 17 -5.27 -2.04 7.11
N ASN A 18 -5.08 -2.84 6.07
CA ASN A 18 -4.30 -2.49 4.91
C ASN A 18 -4.97 -3.02 3.63
N PHE A 19 -4.83 -2.25 2.56
CA PHE A 19 -5.21 -2.64 1.22
C PHE A 19 -4.00 -2.55 0.31
N ALA A 20 -3.77 -3.59 -0.49
CA ALA A 20 -2.72 -3.57 -1.50
C ALA A 20 -3.27 -4.03 -2.86
N PHE A 21 -2.99 -3.23 -3.88
CA PHE A 21 -3.22 -3.60 -5.27
C PHE A 21 -1.93 -3.52 -6.09
N GLN A 22 -1.74 -4.52 -6.93
CA GLN A 22 -0.68 -4.55 -7.92
C GLN A 22 -1.30 -4.87 -9.27
N CYS A 23 -0.89 -4.12 -10.28
CA CYS A 23 -1.26 -4.32 -11.67
C CYS A 23 0.01 -4.55 -12.48
N ASP A 24 0.17 -5.78 -12.94
CA ASP A 24 1.33 -6.21 -13.72
C ASP A 24 0.95 -6.26 -15.21
N LEU A 25 1.43 -5.29 -15.99
CA LEU A 25 1.19 -5.19 -17.44
C LEU A 25 2.45 -5.56 -18.22
N GLU A 26 2.36 -5.70 -19.54
CA GLU A 26 3.52 -6.11 -20.38
C GLU A 26 4.75 -5.21 -20.17
N CYS A 27 4.56 -3.89 -20.16
CA CYS A 27 5.64 -2.91 -20.04
C CYS A 27 5.64 -2.14 -18.72
N TRP A 28 4.55 -2.18 -17.95
CA TRP A 28 4.34 -1.37 -16.76
C TRP A 28 4.12 -2.25 -15.53
N ASP A 29 4.62 -1.81 -14.39
CA ASP A 29 4.28 -2.36 -13.07
C ASP A 29 3.76 -1.22 -12.20
N MET A 30 2.59 -1.41 -11.61
CA MET A 30 1.95 -0.42 -10.75
C MET A 30 1.58 -1.07 -9.42
N LYS A 31 1.93 -0.43 -8.32
CA LYS A 31 1.64 -0.90 -6.96
C LYS A 31 1.06 0.22 -6.12
N PHE A 32 0.04 -0.09 -5.33
CA PHE A 32 -0.48 0.79 -4.31
C PHE A 32 -0.68 0.02 -3.01
N ASP A 33 -0.21 0.61 -1.92
CA ASP A 33 -0.38 0.11 -0.56
C ASP A 33 -0.99 1.23 0.28
N TRP A 34 -2.11 0.97 0.94
CA TRP A 34 -2.83 1.96 1.76
C TRP A 34 -3.15 1.40 3.14
N HIS A 35 -2.89 2.21 4.17
CA HIS A 35 -3.14 1.89 5.57
C HIS A 35 -4.21 2.84 6.12
N PRO A 36 -5.50 2.53 5.94
CA PRO A 36 -6.62 3.35 6.44
C PRO A 36 -6.70 3.43 7.97
N SER A 37 -6.10 2.49 8.69
CA SER A 37 -6.10 2.45 10.17
C SER A 37 -4.83 1.78 10.72
N GLY A 38 -4.61 1.93 12.02
CA GLY A 38 -3.44 1.40 12.71
C GLY A 38 -2.30 2.41 12.84
N TRP A 39 -1.09 1.93 13.11
CA TRP A 39 0.06 2.82 13.40
C TRP A 39 0.34 3.83 12.29
N ASN A 40 0.25 3.39 11.02
CA ASN A 40 0.49 4.24 9.85
C ASN A 40 -0.83 4.73 9.24
N GLN A 41 -1.83 5.06 10.07
CA GLN A 41 -3.14 5.50 9.60
C GLN A 41 -3.05 6.67 8.61
N GLY A 42 -3.82 6.60 7.53
CA GLY A 42 -3.86 7.63 6.49
C GLY A 42 -2.71 7.53 5.48
N SER A 43 -1.66 6.76 5.77
CA SER A 43 -0.51 6.62 4.88
C SER A 43 -0.83 5.77 3.65
N PHE A 44 -0.25 6.17 2.51
CA PHE A 44 -0.25 5.34 1.32
C PHE A 44 1.06 5.48 0.53
N TRP A 45 1.39 4.40 -0.18
CA TRP A 45 2.48 4.34 -1.14
C TRP A 45 1.91 4.03 -2.51
N PHE A 46 2.29 4.82 -3.51
CA PHE A 46 1.98 4.54 -4.91
C PHE A 46 3.25 4.51 -5.74
N THR A 47 3.44 3.42 -6.47
CA THR A 47 4.61 3.15 -7.31
C THR A 47 4.16 2.86 -8.73
N VAL A 48 4.84 3.46 -9.70
CA VAL A 48 4.69 3.17 -11.14
C VAL A 48 6.08 3.02 -11.74
N GLY A 49 6.33 1.93 -12.46
CA GLY A 49 7.61 1.66 -13.12
C GLY A 49 7.46 1.06 -14.51
N VAL A 50 8.51 1.23 -15.34
CA VAL A 50 8.63 0.60 -16.66
C VAL A 50 9.53 -0.63 -16.55
N LYS A 51 9.01 -1.83 -16.82
CA LYS A 51 9.73 -3.09 -16.58
C LYS A 51 11.05 -3.21 -17.34
N LYS A 52 11.09 -2.74 -18.60
CA LYS A 52 12.31 -2.75 -19.43
C LYS A 52 13.34 -1.71 -19.02
N HIS A 53 12.91 -0.68 -18.31
CA HIS A 53 13.74 0.45 -17.87
C HIS A 53 13.53 0.64 -16.37
N PRO A 54 14.12 -0.23 -15.53
CA PRO A 54 13.93 -0.19 -14.08
C PRO A 54 14.46 1.10 -13.43
N ASP A 55 15.29 1.85 -14.16
CA ASP A 55 15.72 3.20 -13.83
C ASP A 55 14.59 4.24 -13.93
N ILE A 56 13.55 3.96 -14.71
CA ILE A 56 12.35 4.79 -14.84
C ILE A 56 11.30 4.28 -13.86
N LYS A 57 11.37 4.83 -12.64
CA LYS A 57 10.42 4.58 -11.57
C LYS A 57 9.96 5.89 -10.96
N TRP A 58 8.66 5.98 -10.70
CA TRP A 58 8.06 7.07 -9.96
C TRP A 58 7.39 6.51 -8.70
N ASP A 59 7.70 7.12 -7.57
CA ASP A 59 7.18 6.75 -6.27
C ASP A 59 6.57 7.98 -5.59
N ARG A 60 5.36 7.83 -5.04
CA ARG A 60 4.75 8.81 -4.14
C ARG A 60 4.45 8.14 -2.82
N ASP A 61 5.06 8.70 -1.79
CA ASP A 61 4.88 8.32 -0.40
C ASP A 61 4.13 9.46 0.29
N TYR A 62 2.92 9.16 0.76
CA TYR A 62 2.18 10.04 1.63
C TYR A 62 2.14 9.42 3.02
N ARG A 63 2.77 10.09 3.97
CA ARG A 63 2.62 9.81 5.40
C ARG A 63 2.01 11.05 6.02
N ASP A 64 0.86 10.90 6.67
CA ASP A 64 0.37 11.96 7.56
C ASP A 64 1.46 12.21 8.60
N LYS A 65 1.89 13.48 8.70
CA LYS A 65 2.93 13.94 9.62
C LYS A 65 2.41 14.01 11.05
#